data_AF-A0A2G9YEG9-F1
#
_entry.id   AF-A0A2G9YEG9-F1
#
_cell.length_a   1.000
_cell.length_b   1.000
_cell.length_c   1.000
_cell.angle_alpha   90.00
_cell.angle_beta   90.00
_cell.angle_gamma   90.00
#
_symmetry.space_group_name_H-M   'P 1'
#
loop_
_entity.id
_entity.type
_entity.pdbx_description
1 polymer ?
#
loop_
_entity_poly.entity_id
_entity_poly.type
_entity_poly.pdbx_seq_one_letter_code
_entity_poly.pdbx_strand_id
1 'polypeptide(L)' 'KWEDIITVSQTELNSYHNNELVKTKGNPKVYKIEDNQKRWITSEETFNTLGYNWNKIELVNDTELTSYFTGKPIVR' A
#
# COMPACT_ATOMS: atom_id res chain seq x y z
N LYS A 1 -15.62 -36.50 -6.45
CA LYS A 1 -14.73 -36.02 -7.52
C LYS A 1 -15.17 -34.60 -7.89
N TRP A 2 -14.78 -33.63 -7.08
CA TRP A 2 -14.66 -32.21 -7.41
C TRP A 2 -13.34 -31.82 -6.75
N GLU A 3 -12.30 -32.01 -7.55
CA GLU A 3 -10.90 -31.86 -7.22
C GLU A 3 -10.55 -30.37 -7.41
N ASP A 4 -9.75 -29.84 -6.49
CA ASP A 4 -9.09 -28.52 -6.57
C ASP A 4 -9.97 -27.27 -6.67
N ILE A 5 -10.75 -26.99 -5.62
CA ILE A 5 -10.73 -25.61 -5.14
C ILE A 5 -9.43 -25.43 -4.37
N ILE A 6 -8.42 -24.92 -5.07
CA ILE A 6 -7.18 -24.43 -4.48
C ILE A 6 -7.62 -23.46 -3.39
N THR A 7 -7.60 -23.93 -2.13
CA THR A 7 -7.69 -23.05 -0.98
C THR A 7 -6.38 -22.30 -1.05
N VAL A 8 -6.34 -21.24 -1.84
CA VAL A 8 -5.26 -20.27 -1.82
C VAL A 8 -5.15 -19.89 -0.37
N SER A 9 -4.17 -20.49 0.29
CA SER A 9 -3.90 -20.22 1.68
C SER A 9 -3.69 -18.72 1.70
N GLN A 10 -4.44 -18.00 2.55
CA GLN A 10 -4.34 -16.54 2.67
C GLN A 10 -2.87 -16.07 2.85
N THR A 11 -2.01 -17.01 3.24
CA THR A 11 -0.55 -16.98 3.31
C THR A 11 0.19 -16.86 1.96
N GLU A 12 -0.22 -17.54 0.88
CA GLU A 12 0.42 -17.45 -0.45
C GLU A 12 0.00 -16.19 -1.20
N LEU A 13 -1.23 -15.70 -0.97
CA LEU A 13 -1.68 -14.42 -1.52
C LEU A 13 -0.90 -13.23 -0.92
N ASN A 14 -0.37 -13.37 0.29
CA ASN A 14 0.51 -12.38 0.95
C ASN A 14 1.93 -12.32 0.35
N SER A 15 2.32 -13.26 -0.51
CA SER A 15 3.64 -13.25 -1.16
C SER A 15 3.71 -12.37 -2.41
N TYR A 16 2.57 -11.92 -2.93
CA TYR A 16 2.51 -10.96 -4.02
C TYR A 16 2.32 -9.55 -3.48
N HIS A 17 3.37 -8.98 -2.89
CA HIS A 17 3.63 -7.53 -2.86
C HIS A 17 2.39 -6.60 -2.88
N ASN A 18 1.55 -6.62 -1.84
CA ASN A 18 0.55 -5.56 -1.60
C ASN A 18 1.21 -4.26 -1.12
N ASN A 19 2.22 -3.78 -1.85
CA ASN A 19 2.95 -2.56 -1.58
C ASN A 19 2.65 -1.55 -2.69
N GLU A 20 1.39 -1.15 -2.82
CA GLU A 20 0.99 -0.02 -3.66
C GLU A 20 1.32 1.27 -2.91
N LEU A 21 2.56 1.72 -3.03
CA LEU A 21 3.00 2.99 -2.48
C LEU A 21 2.71 4.07 -3.50
N VAL A 22 2.00 5.12 -3.09
CA VAL A 22 1.59 6.21 -3.97
C VAL A 22 1.93 7.56 -3.37
N LYS A 23 2.23 8.54 -4.22
CA LYS A 23 2.40 9.95 -3.84
C LYS A 23 1.72 10.86 -4.86
N THR A 24 1.40 12.08 -4.47
CA THR A 24 0.85 13.08 -5.40
C THR A 24 1.95 14.04 -5.88
N LYS A 25 1.82 14.54 -7.12
CA LYS A 25 2.81 15.47 -7.71
C LYS A 25 3.02 16.76 -6.90
N GLY A 26 2.02 17.16 -6.12
CA GLY A 26 2.04 18.37 -5.30
C GLY A 26 2.40 18.16 -3.83
N ASN A 27 2.57 16.91 -3.36
CA ASN A 27 2.88 16.64 -1.96
C ASN A 27 4.00 15.60 -1.81
N PRO A 28 4.98 15.85 -0.93
CA PRO A 28 6.00 14.85 -0.60
C PRO A 28 5.46 13.69 0.28
N LYS A 29 4.17 13.72 0.62
CA LYS A 29 3.53 12.69 1.45
C LYS A 29 3.39 11.38 0.67
N VAL A 30 3.91 10.31 1.24
CA VAL A 30 3.76 8.96 0.71
C VAL A 30 2.62 8.25 1.44
N TYR A 31 1.75 7.64 0.66
CA TYR A 31 0.64 6.86 1.14
C TYR A 31 0.83 5.41 0.73
N LYS A 32 0.49 4.48 1.61
CA LYS A 32 0.37 3.06 1.28
C LYS A 32 -1.10 2.77 1.00
N ILE A 33 -1.40 2.19 -0.16
CA ILE A 33 -2.71 1.64 -0.47
C ILE A 33 -2.73 0.19 0.02
N GLU A 34 -3.66 -0.09 0.92
CA GLU A 34 -3.88 -1.43 1.47
C GLU A 34 -5.36 -1.55 1.81
N ASP A 35 -6.00 -2.65 1.39
CA ASP A 35 -7.42 -2.91 1.71
C ASP A 35 -8.35 -1.76 1.25
N ASN A 36 -8.09 -1.23 0.05
CA ASN A 36 -8.81 -0.08 -0.53
C ASN A 36 -8.73 1.22 0.31
N GLN A 37 -7.76 1.30 1.22
CA GLN A 37 -7.52 2.45 2.09
C GLN A 37 -6.13 3.03 1.82
N LYS A 38 -6.05 4.36 1.72
CA LYS A 38 -4.78 5.09 1.77
C LYS A 38 -4.37 5.30 3.21
N ARG A 39 -3.19 4.82 3.57
CA ARG A 39 -2.57 5.01 4.88
C ARG A 39 -1.37 5.91 4.72
N TRP A 40 -1.42 7.09 5.34
CA TRP A 40 -0.30 8.02 5.27
C TRP A 40 0.88 7.49 6.10
N ILE A 41 2.05 7.40 5.48
CA ILE A 41 3.30 7.13 6.19
C ILE A 41 3.85 8.48 6.66
N THR A 42 3.78 8.73 7.96
CA THR A 42 4.07 10.06 8.54
C THR A 42 5.55 10.43 8.51
N SER A 43 6.44 9.43 8.40
CA SER A 43 7.88 9.61 8.52
C SER A 43 8.65 8.69 7.59
N GLU A 44 9.74 9.20 7.03
CA GLU A 44 10.69 8.43 6.23
C GLU A 44 11.32 7.30 7.05
N GLU A 45 11.55 7.52 8.34
CA GLU A 45 12.05 6.47 9.24
C GLU A 45 11.09 5.27 9.29
N THR A 46 9.78 5.50 9.42
CA THR A 46 8.75 4.46 9.35
C THR A 46 8.82 3.73 8.01
N PHE A 47 8.96 4.47 6.90
CA PHE A 47 9.08 3.90 5.56
C PHE A 47 10.28 2.95 5.44
N ASN A 48 11.47 3.41 5.85
CA ASN A 48 12.70 2.63 5.81
C ASN A 48 12.65 1.43 6.76
N THR A 49 12.08 1.61 7.95
CA THR A 49 11.95 0.56 8.97
C THR A 49 10.99 -0.55 8.54
N LEU A 50 9.97 -0.21 7.74
CA LEU A 50 9.05 -1.19 7.14
C LEU A 50 9.67 -1.90 5.93
N GLY A 51 10.87 -1.51 5.51
CA GLY A 51 11.54 -2.09 4.34
C GLY A 51 10.90 -1.68 3.02
N TYR A 52 10.16 -0.56 2.98
CA TYR A 52 9.60 -0.05 1.75
C TYR A 52 10.68 0.55 0.85
N ASN A 53 10.41 0.53 -0.46
CA ASN A 53 11.35 1.02 -1.46
C ASN A 53 10.82 2.28 -2.12
N TRP A 54 11.55 3.38 -2.00
CA TRP A 54 11.19 4.68 -2.58
C TRP A 54 11.03 4.62 -4.10
N ASN A 55 11.72 3.69 -4.76
CA ASN A 55 11.62 3.47 -6.21
C ASN A 55 10.31 2.77 -6.62
N LYS A 56 9.59 2.16 -5.68
CA LYS A 56 8.27 1.55 -5.93
C LYS A 56 7.11 2.53 -5.68
N ILE A 57 7.40 3.82 -5.45
CA ILE A 57 6.36 4.82 -5.23
C ILE A 57 5.83 5.30 -6.58
N GLU A 58 4.57 5.05 -6.84
CA GLU A 58 3.87 5.54 -8.02
C GLU A 58 3.33 6.95 -7.81
N LEU A 59 3.35 7.75 -8.87
CA LEU A 59 2.84 9.11 -8.85
C LEU A 59 1.38 9.11 -9.31
N VAL A 60 0.47 9.33 -8.38
CA VAL A 60 -0.98 9.36 -8.66
C VAL A 60 -1.51 10.80 -8.62
N ASN A 61 -2.67 11.00 -9.24
CA ASN A 61 -3.38 12.27 -9.15
C ASN A 61 -4.16 12.38 -7.84
N ASP A 62 -4.49 13.61 -7.43
CA ASP A 62 -5.23 13.85 -6.19
C ASP A 62 -6.63 13.23 -6.22
N THR A 63 -7.28 13.22 -7.39
CA THR A 63 -8.58 12.56 -7.60
C THR A 63 -8.51 11.07 -7.33
N GLU A 64 -7.47 10.40 -7.84
CA GLU A 64 -7.27 8.97 -7.65
C GLU A 64 -6.93 8.65 -6.19
N LEU A 65 -6.07 9.46 -5.57
CA LEU A 65 -5.81 9.34 -4.14
C LEU A 65 -7.10 9.54 -3.32
N THR A 66 -7.99 10.45 -3.74
CA THR A 66 -9.26 10.73 -3.05
C THR A 66 -10.28 9.61 -3.22
N SER A 67 -10.18 8.78 -4.26
CA SER A 67 -11.00 7.58 -4.42
C SER A 67 -10.74 6.51 -3.35
N TYR A 68 -9.56 6.50 -2.74
CA TYR A 68 -9.23 5.60 -1.64
C TYR A 68 -9.68 6.17 -0.28
N PHE A 69 -10.21 5.29 0.58
CA PHE A 69 -10.60 5.65 1.93
C PHE A 69 -9.39 6.05 2.77
N THR A 70 -9.46 7.14 3.53
CA THR A 70 -8.38 7.53 4.44
C THR A 70 -8.34 6.58 5.63
N GLY A 71 -7.35 5.69 5.66
CA GLY A 71 -7.08 4.79 6.76
C GLY A 71 -6.23 5.45 7.85
N LYS A 72 -5.94 4.68 8.90
CA LYS A 72 -5.04 5.14 9.98
C LYS A 72 -3.64 5.40 9.43
N PRO A 73 -2.97 6.50 9.87
CA PRO A 73 -1.59 6.73 9.51
C PRO A 73 -0.71 5.61 10.04
N ILE A 74 0.28 5.23 9.25
CA ILE A 74 1.30 4.26 9.65
C ILE A 74 2.37 5.04 10.40
N VAL A 75 2.40 4.82 11.72
CA VAL A 75 3.39 5.31 12.65
C VAL A 75 4.10 4.10 13.27
N ARG A 76 5.41 4.20 13.45
CA ARG A 76 6.24 3.19 14.11
C ARG A 76 6.78 3.77 15.41
#